data_AF-A0A089LJ20-F1
#
_entry.id   AF-A0A089LJ20-F1
#
_cell.length_a   1.000
_cell.length_b   1.000
_cell.length_c   1.000
_cell.angle_alpha   90.00
_cell.angle_beta   90.00
_cell.angle_gamma   90.00
#
_symmetry.space_group_name_H-M   'P 1'
#
loop_
_entity.id
_entity.type
_entity.pdbx_description
1 polymer ?
#
loop_
_entity_poly.entity_id
_entity_poly.type
_entity_poly.pdbx_seq_one_letter_code
_entity_poly.pdbx_strand_id
1 'polypeptide(L)'
;MNENGEKHLIEIAEAIEDGVELMGYTWWGPIDIVSAGTGEMKKRYGFIYVDKDNEGKGTLERLKKKSFYWYKEVIATNGEILFDK
;
A
#
# COMPACT_ATOMS: atom_id res chain seq x y z
N MET A 1 -0.24 0.92 -9.70
CA MET A 1 -0.61 0.18 -8.48
C MET A 1 -0.88 -1.26 -8.90
N ASN A 2 -0.86 -2.25 -7.99
CA ASN A 2 -1.49 -3.52 -8.32
C ASN A 2 -3.01 -3.29 -8.35
N GLU A 3 -3.69 -3.69 -9.42
CA GLU A 3 -5.14 -3.52 -9.59
C GLU A 3 -5.95 -4.04 -8.38
N ASN A 4 -5.39 -4.99 -7.64
CA ASN A 4 -6.01 -5.57 -6.46
C ASN A 4 -6.13 -4.58 -5.29
N GLY A 5 -5.13 -3.73 -5.04
CA GLY A 5 -5.15 -2.84 -3.87
C GLY A 5 -6.23 -1.75 -3.97
N GLU A 6 -6.41 -1.22 -5.18
CA GLU A 6 -7.47 -0.26 -5.51
C GLU A 6 -8.86 -0.88 -5.33
N LYS A 7 -9.07 -2.10 -5.85
CA LYS A 7 -10.32 -2.84 -5.68
C LYS A 7 -10.71 -2.99 -4.21
N HIS A 8 -9.77 -3.35 -3.33
CA HIS A 8 -10.09 -3.49 -1.89
C HIS A 8 -10.57 -2.18 -1.25
N LEU A 9 -10.05 -1.02 -1.67
CA LEU A 9 -10.50 0.25 -1.13
C LEU A 9 -11.91 0.63 -1.62
N ILE A 10 -12.25 0.27 -2.86
CA ILE A 10 -13.60 0.44 -3.40
C ILE A 10 -14.60 -0.41 -2.62
N GLU A 11 -14.30 -1.69 -2.38
CA GLU A 11 -15.16 -2.58 -1.59
C GLU A 11 -15.31 -2.10 -0.13
N ILE A 12 -14.26 -1.47 0.44
CA ILE A 12 -14.36 -0.83 1.76
C ILE A 12 -15.33 0.35 1.73
N ALA A 13 -15.32 1.16 0.67
CA ALA A 13 -16.27 2.25 0.51
C ALA A 13 -17.71 1.72 0.39
N GLU A 14 -17.93 0.67 -0.40
CA GLU A 14 -19.25 0.01 -0.50
C GLU A 14 -19.73 -0.52 0.86
N ALA A 15 -18.85 -1.14 1.65
CA ALA A 15 -19.21 -1.60 3.00
C ALA A 15 -19.62 -0.44 3.93
N ILE A 16 -19.00 0.73 3.79
CA ILE A 16 -19.39 1.94 4.54
C ILE A 16 -20.78 2.42 4.09
N GLU A 17 -21.07 2.38 2.79
CA GLU A 17 -22.41 2.69 2.25
C GLU A 17 -23.50 1.72 2.75
N ASP A 18 -23.15 0.45 2.93
CA ASP A 18 -24.01 -0.58 3.54
C ASP A 18 -24.21 -0.39 5.06
N GLY A 19 -23.59 0.63 5.66
CA GLY A 19 -23.78 1.03 7.05
C GLY A 19 -22.77 0.43 8.04
N VAL A 20 -21.67 -0.17 7.56
CA VAL A 20 -20.59 -0.66 8.43
C VAL A 20 -19.82 0.51 9.04
N GLU A 21 -19.69 0.52 10.36
CA GLU A 21 -18.81 1.47 11.06
C GLU A 21 -17.34 1.02 10.92
N LEU A 22 -16.59 1.73 10.09
CA LEU A 22 -15.17 1.46 9.85
C LEU A 22 -14.30 2.60 10.37
N MET A 23 -13.47 2.31 11.38
CA MET A 23 -12.58 3.30 12.00
C MET A 23 -11.48 3.81 11.05
N GLY A 24 -11.02 2.97 10.12
CA GLY A 24 -9.98 3.30 9.17
C GLY A 24 -9.33 2.08 8.54
N TYR A 25 -8.42 2.32 7.59
CA TYR A 25 -7.68 1.30 6.87
C TYR A 25 -6.16 1.53 6.95
N THR A 26 -5.42 0.53 7.41
CA THR A 26 -3.95 0.58 7.51
C THR A 26 -3.32 -0.46 6.60
N TRP A 27 -2.66 0.01 5.54
CA TRP A 27 -2.02 -0.86 4.56
C TRP A 27 -0.87 -1.67 5.18
N TRP A 28 -0.79 -2.97 4.87
CA TRP A 28 0.29 -3.82 5.35
C TRP A 28 1.63 -3.49 4.68
N GLY A 29 2.66 -3.23 5.50
CA GLY A 29 4.01 -2.96 5.02
C GLY A 29 4.08 -1.77 4.06
N PRO A 30 3.71 -0.54 4.50
CA PRO A 30 3.74 0.67 3.64
C PRO A 30 5.17 1.04 3.17
N ILE A 31 6.17 0.50 3.84
CA ILE A 31 7.58 0.46 3.43
C ILE A 31 7.99 -1.00 3.21
N ASP A 32 8.87 -1.27 2.26
CA ASP A 32 9.36 -2.63 2.03
C ASP A 32 10.01 -3.20 3.30
N ILE A 33 9.51 -4.37 3.72
CA ILE A 33 9.94 -5.13 4.90
C ILE A 33 10.24 -6.58 4.51
N VAL A 34 10.91 -7.30 5.41
CA VAL A 34 11.09 -8.75 5.31
C VAL A 34 9.72 -9.43 5.46
N SER A 35 9.36 -10.30 4.51
CA SER A 35 8.09 -11.03 4.55
C SER A 35 8.00 -11.93 5.79
N ALA A 36 6.84 -11.98 6.44
CA ALA A 36 6.65 -12.81 7.63
C ALA A 36 6.67 -14.33 7.33
N GLY A 37 6.15 -14.75 6.17
CA GLY A 37 6.03 -16.17 5.83
C GLY A 37 7.30 -16.80 5.28
N THR A 38 8.04 -16.08 4.44
CA THR A 38 9.21 -16.63 3.72
C THR A 38 10.53 -16.00 4.14
N GLY A 39 10.52 -14.92 4.94
CA GLY A 39 11.74 -14.22 5.34
C GLY A 39 12.40 -13.45 4.18
N GLU A 40 11.64 -13.05 3.17
CA GLU A 40 12.18 -12.49 1.92
C GLU A 40 12.00 -10.97 1.82
N MET A 41 13.03 -10.27 1.34
CA MET A 41 12.97 -8.90 0.82
C MET A 41 12.46 -8.82 -0.62
N LYS A 42 12.62 -9.90 -1.40
CA LYS A 42 12.19 -9.95 -2.81
C LYS A 42 10.68 -9.75 -2.96
N LYS A 43 9.89 -10.20 -1.98
CA LYS A 43 8.44 -9.96 -1.91
C LYS A 43 8.16 -8.57 -1.34
N ARG A 44 7.98 -7.59 -2.23
CA ARG A 44 7.85 -6.17 -1.88
C ARG A 44 6.39 -5.73 -1.80
N TYR A 45 6.01 -5.08 -0.71
CA TYR A 45 4.64 -4.61 -0.45
C TYR A 45 4.53 -3.09 -0.50
N GLY A 46 5.58 -2.38 -0.10
CA GLY A 46 5.46 -0.99 0.30
C GLY A 46 5.30 -0.02 -0.85
N PHE A 47 4.81 1.16 -0.50
CA PHE A 47 4.86 2.36 -1.34
C PHE A 47 6.26 2.98 -1.34
N ILE A 48 7.06 2.64 -0.33
CA ILE A 48 8.45 3.05 -0.19
C ILE A 48 9.34 1.84 -0.44
N TYR A 49 10.17 1.91 -1.48
CA TYR A 49 11.21 0.93 -1.76
C TYR A 49 12.32 1.06 -0.73
N VAL A 50 12.87 -0.07 -0.29
CA VAL A 50 14.08 -0.13 0.52
C VAL A 50 15.14 -0.90 -0.26
N ASP A 51 16.32 -0.29 -0.42
CA ASP A 51 17.47 -0.92 -1.06
C ASP A 51 18.10 -1.97 -0.16
N LYS A 52 17.49 -3.16 -0.17
CA LYS A 52 17.97 -4.36 0.50
C LYS A 52 17.49 -5.60 -0.26
N ASP A 53 18.35 -6.59 -0.40
CA ASP A 53 18.02 -7.90 -0.98
C ASP A 53 17.94 -9.03 0.07
N ASN A 54 17.69 -10.26 -0.38
CA ASN A 54 17.58 -11.44 0.50
C ASN A 54 18.93 -11.86 1.12
N GLU A 55 20.06 -11.50 0.50
CA GLU A 55 21.40 -11.75 1.04
C GLU A 55 21.82 -10.67 2.07
N GLY A 56 20.96 -9.67 2.28
CA GLY A 56 21.22 -8.55 3.17
C GLY A 56 22.09 -7.45 2.56
N LYS A 57 22.37 -7.49 1.26
CA LYS A 57 23.12 -6.45 0.55
C LYS A 57 22.20 -5.30 0.18
N GLY A 58 22.77 -4.10 0.09
CA GLY A 58 22.06 -2.86 -0.25
C GLY A 58 22.41 -1.71 0.70
N THR A 59 22.12 -0.50 0.26
CA THR A 59 22.42 0.75 0.98
C THR A 59 21.41 1.10 2.07
N LEU A 60 20.27 0.40 2.10
CA LEU A 60 19.07 0.77 2.84
C LEU A 60 18.49 2.12 2.41
N GLU A 61 18.85 2.68 1.25
CA GLU A 61 18.18 3.89 0.75
C GLU A 61 16.67 3.67 0.55
N ARG A 62 15.90 4.74 0.76
CA ARG A 62 14.45 4.74 0.63
C ARG A 62 14.05 5.54 -0.61
N LEU A 63 13.27 4.91 -1.48
CA LEU A 63 12.77 5.56 -2.70
C LEU A 63 11.25 5.51 -2.75
N LYS A 64 10.61 6.63 -3.09
CA LYS A 64 9.16 6.70 -3.28
C LYS A 64 8.79 5.99 -4.58
N LYS A 65 7.98 4.93 -4.49
CA LYS A 65 7.42 4.27 -5.68
C LYS A 65 6.30 5.14 -6.26
N LYS A 66 5.86 4.85 -7.48
CA LYS A 66 4.69 5.54 -8.08
C LYS A 66 3.44 5.44 -7.19
N SER A 67 3.25 4.29 -6.55
CA SER A 67 2.16 4.04 -5.61
C SER A 67 2.19 4.93 -4.36
N PHE A 68 3.33 5.51 -4.00
CA PHE A 68 3.43 6.48 -2.91
C PHE A 68 2.58 7.72 -3.19
N TYR A 69 2.72 8.29 -4.39
CA TYR A 69 1.96 9.49 -4.76
C TYR A 69 0.48 9.17 -4.94
N TRP A 70 0.15 8.03 -5.53
CA TRP A 70 -1.24 7.57 -5.61
C TRP A 70 -1.88 7.44 -4.23
N TYR A 71 -1.24 6.76 -3.27
CA TYR A 71 -1.85 6.56 -1.96
C TYR A 71 -1.90 7.86 -1.14
N LYS A 72 -0.97 8.78 -1.39
CA LYS A 72 -1.03 10.15 -0.87
C LYS A 72 -2.29 10.86 -1.37
N GLU A 73 -2.61 10.80 -2.66
CA GLU A 73 -3.82 11.39 -3.23
C GLU A 73 -5.09 10.73 -2.68
N VAL A 74 -5.11 9.39 -2.55
CA VAL A 74 -6.22 8.66 -1.94
C VAL A 74 -6.49 9.14 -0.52
N ILE A 75 -5.46 9.28 0.31
CA ILE A 75 -5.61 9.84 1.67
C ILE A 75 -6.08 11.30 1.63
N ALA A 76 -5.49 12.12 0.75
CA ALA A 76 -5.79 13.56 0.68
C ALA A 76 -7.23 13.84 0.22
N THR A 77 -7.79 12.96 -0.59
CA THR A 77 -9.17 13.04 -1.10
C THR A 77 -10.16 12.21 -0.27
N ASN A 78 -9.71 11.65 0.86
CA ASN A 78 -10.51 10.72 1.68
C ASN A 78 -11.18 9.60 0.85
N GLY A 79 -10.49 9.11 -0.19
CA GLY A 79 -10.97 8.06 -1.08
C GLY A 79 -11.73 8.52 -2.32
N GLU A 80 -12.09 9.80 -2.47
CA GLU A 80 -12.88 10.26 -3.64
C GLU A 80 -12.20 9.97 -4.99
N ILE A 81 -10.87 10.10 -5.07
CA ILE A 81 -10.09 9.84 -6.29
C ILE A 81 -10.22 8.39 -6.80
N LEU A 82 -10.73 7.45 -6.00
CA LEU A 82 -10.97 6.07 -6.42
C LEU A 82 -12.14 5.95 -7.42
N PHE A 83 -13.00 6.98 -7.52
CA PHE A 83 -14.20 6.98 -8.34
C PHE A 83 -14.12 7.92 -9.54
N ASP A 84 -13.17 8.86 -9.54
CA ASP A 84 -12.91 9.77 -10.65
C ASP A 84 -12.21 9.03 -11.80
N LYS A 85 -12.89 8.92 -12.95
CA LYS A 85 -12.35 8.36 -14.20
C LYS A 85 -12.19 9.40 -15.29
#